data_AF-A0A9P6B433-F1
#
_entry.id   AF-A0A9P6B433-F1
#
_cell.length_a   1.000
_cell.length_b   1.000
_cell.length_c   1.000
_cell.angle_alpha   90.00
_cell.angle_beta   90.00
_cell.angle_gamma   90.00
#
_symmetry.space_group_name_H-M   'P 1'
#
loop_
_entity.id
_entity.type
_entity.pdbx_description
1 polymer ?
#
loop_
_entity_poly.entity_id
_entity_poly.type
_entity_poly.pdbx_seq_one_letter_code
_entity_poly.pdbx_strand_id
1 'polypeptide(L)'
;MYGSPIPGPRVDPVGWTISRFTVEGRLFNQRDVSVECQFAYSNPRQYTRGTSIPIFLSVVIDTDEQAAQFLSAPQNWTFVLLRCTRLINTPDQLARPGSTNPTSTFVEVVSQGRTWKNTGLHDSEAWPIRGEIDIPNASYPTFRLPNLTVDYAVRMIPATTGFKPRPQPHQVDVVVVTSHAQLSMNPEFISETPAPAYQDSVRMRPRNSPK
;
A
#
# COMPACT_ATOMS: atom_id res chain seq x y z
N MET A 1 -9.00 8.83 25.00
CA MET A 1 -9.70 7.61 24.55
C MET A 1 -8.70 6.82 23.73
N TYR A 2 -8.50 5.54 24.00
CA TYR A 2 -7.57 4.72 23.22
C TYR A 2 -8.34 4.17 22.01
N GLY A 3 -7.92 4.54 20.79
CA GLY A 3 -8.50 4.03 19.55
C GLY A 3 -8.23 2.53 19.39
N SER A 4 -9.22 1.79 18.89
CA SER A 4 -9.06 0.37 18.56
C SER A 4 -8.38 0.20 17.19
N PRO A 5 -7.68 -0.94 16.95
CA PRO A 5 -7.18 -1.31 15.62
C PRO A 5 -8.29 -1.27 14.56
N ILE A 6 -7.94 -1.02 13.30
CA ILE A 6 -8.92 -1.01 12.21
C ILE A 6 -9.46 -2.44 12.04
N PRO A 7 -10.80 -2.65 12.09
CA PRO A 7 -11.37 -3.97 11.83
C PRO A 7 -11.02 -4.39 10.40
N GLY A 8 -10.49 -5.61 10.26
CA GLY A 8 -10.13 -6.12 8.93
C GLY A 8 -11.36 -6.52 8.11
N PRO A 9 -11.15 -6.88 6.83
CA PRO A 9 -12.23 -7.18 5.88
C PRO A 9 -13.16 -8.33 6.27
N ARG A 10 -12.72 -9.23 7.17
CA ARG A 10 -13.57 -10.31 7.69
C ARG A 10 -14.55 -9.80 8.75
N VAL A 11 -14.09 -8.87 9.60
CA VAL A 11 -14.85 -8.31 10.72
C VAL A 11 -15.80 -7.23 10.23
N ASP A 12 -15.38 -6.43 9.26
CA ASP A 12 -16.21 -5.45 8.57
C ASP A 12 -16.18 -5.66 7.05
N PRO A 13 -17.03 -6.52 6.48
CA PRO A 13 -17.03 -6.74 5.03
C PRO A 13 -17.53 -5.54 4.21
N VAL A 14 -18.29 -4.63 4.83
CA VAL A 14 -18.94 -3.50 4.12
C VAL A 14 -18.00 -2.31 3.97
N GLY A 15 -17.16 -2.08 4.97
CA GLY A 15 -16.12 -1.04 4.97
C GLY A 15 -14.94 -1.32 4.04
N TRP A 16 -14.91 -2.49 3.39
CA TRP A 16 -13.79 -2.94 2.56
C TRP A 16 -14.24 -3.35 1.16
N THR A 17 -13.36 -3.15 0.19
CA THR A 17 -13.49 -3.69 -1.16
C THR A 17 -12.29 -4.55 -1.48
N ILE A 18 -12.52 -5.71 -2.09
CA ILE A 18 -11.49 -6.68 -2.44
C ILE A 18 -11.24 -6.62 -3.95
N SER A 19 -10.00 -6.36 -4.35
CA SER A 19 -9.54 -6.50 -5.72
C SER A 19 -8.71 -7.77 -5.87
N ARG A 20 -9.04 -8.58 -6.88
CA ARG A 20 -8.27 -9.77 -7.28
C ARG A 20 -7.37 -9.43 -8.44
N PHE A 21 -6.14 -9.87 -8.40
CA PHE A 21 -5.16 -9.65 -9.45
C PHE A 21 -4.15 -10.79 -9.50
N THR A 22 -3.53 -10.97 -10.66
CA THR A 22 -2.52 -12.00 -10.87
C THR A 22 -1.14 -11.36 -10.93
N VAL A 23 -0.20 -11.94 -10.20
CA VAL A 23 1.21 -11.61 -10.27
C VAL A 23 1.92 -12.67 -11.09
N GLU A 24 2.45 -12.24 -12.23
CA GLU A 24 3.25 -13.09 -13.10
C GLU A 24 4.72 -12.69 -13.03
N GLY A 25 5.60 -13.68 -13.12
CA GLY A 25 7.03 -13.43 -13.09
C GLY A 25 7.87 -14.69 -13.15
N ARG A 26 9.18 -14.52 -12.98
CA ARG A 26 10.14 -15.62 -12.99
C ARG A 26 10.70 -15.85 -11.59
N LEU A 27 10.48 -17.05 -11.06
CA LEU A 27 10.97 -17.48 -9.76
C LEU A 27 12.36 -18.12 -9.89
N PHE A 28 13.29 -17.68 -9.06
CA PHE A 28 14.72 -18.03 -8.99
C PHE A 28 15.44 -18.04 -10.34
N ASN A 29 14.99 -17.21 -11.29
CA ASN A 29 15.47 -17.19 -12.68
C ASN A 29 15.33 -18.54 -13.41
N GLN A 30 14.56 -19.48 -12.86
CA GLN A 30 14.44 -20.85 -13.36
C GLN A 30 13.12 -21.05 -14.09
N ARG A 31 11.99 -20.71 -13.46
CA ARG A 31 10.65 -21.01 -13.96
C ARG A 31 9.73 -19.81 -13.93
N ASP A 32 8.82 -19.75 -14.90
CA ASP A 32 7.74 -18.78 -14.90
C ASP A 32 6.61 -19.26 -13.99
N VAL A 33 6.06 -18.33 -13.22
CA VAL A 33 5.00 -18.59 -12.25
C VAL A 33 3.92 -17.51 -12.38
N SER A 34 2.70 -17.89 -12.02
CA SER A 34 1.53 -17.02 -12.03
C SER A 34 0.76 -17.29 -10.74
N VAL A 35 0.61 -16.26 -9.92
CA VAL A 35 0.03 -16.38 -8.57
C VAL A 35 -1.09 -15.37 -8.42
N GLU A 36 -2.28 -15.84 -8.07
CA GLU A 36 -3.41 -14.96 -7.76
C GLU A 36 -3.25 -14.32 -6.38
N CYS A 37 -3.60 -13.06 -6.27
CA CYS A 37 -3.55 -12.26 -5.06
C CYS A 37 -4.89 -11.55 -4.86
N GLN A 38 -5.23 -11.31 -3.60
CA GLN A 38 -6.37 -10.50 -3.19
C GLN A 38 -5.86 -9.35 -2.33
N PHE A 39 -6.28 -8.13 -2.65
CA PHE A 39 -5.95 -6.93 -1.90
C PHE A 39 -7.24 -6.26 -1.44
N ALA A 40 -7.36 -6.01 -0.14
CA ALA A 40 -8.47 -5.26 0.41
C ALA A 40 -8.05 -3.82 0.75
N TYR A 41 -8.92 -2.89 0.39
CA TYR A 41 -8.80 -1.45 0.66
C TYR A 41 -10.13 -0.87 1.14
N SER A 42 -10.10 0.30 1.76
CA SER A 42 -11.30 0.92 2.34
C SER A 42 -12.36 1.27 1.29
N ASN A 43 -13.62 1.21 1.71
CA ASN A 43 -14.79 1.67 0.98
C ASN A 43 -15.50 2.79 1.77
N PRO A 44 -15.53 4.04 1.29
CA PRO A 44 -14.96 4.52 0.03
C PRO A 44 -13.41 4.58 0.06
N ARG A 45 -12.79 4.64 -1.13
CA ARG A 45 -11.32 4.74 -1.32
C ARG A 45 -10.77 6.14 -1.01
N GLN A 46 -11.20 6.74 0.09
CA GLN A 46 -10.86 8.10 0.49
C GLN A 46 -10.06 8.09 1.80
N TYR A 47 -8.98 8.86 1.83
CA TYR A 47 -8.09 8.95 2.98
C TYR A 47 -7.70 10.40 3.24
N THR A 48 -7.56 10.76 4.51
CA THR A 48 -7.17 12.12 4.88
C THR A 48 -5.64 12.23 4.83
N ARG A 49 -5.10 13.33 4.31
CA ARG A 49 -3.64 13.57 4.44
C ARG A 49 -3.24 13.57 5.92
N GLY A 50 -2.07 13.04 6.23
CA GLY A 50 -1.63 12.86 7.62
C GLY A 50 -2.12 11.57 8.28
N THR A 51 -2.94 10.77 7.60
CA THR A 51 -3.34 9.43 8.06
C THR A 51 -2.62 8.34 7.27
N SER A 52 -2.92 7.08 7.57
CA SER A 52 -2.34 5.92 6.88
C SER A 52 -3.40 5.15 6.09
N ILE A 53 -2.99 4.57 4.97
CA ILE A 53 -3.78 3.63 4.17
C ILE A 53 -3.50 2.23 4.69
N PRO A 54 -4.47 1.50 5.26
CA PRO A 54 -4.27 0.14 5.70
C PRO A 54 -4.14 -0.82 4.52
N ILE A 55 -3.27 -1.82 4.66
CA ILE A 55 -2.98 -2.86 3.67
C ILE A 55 -3.45 -4.20 4.22
N PHE A 56 -4.23 -4.91 3.42
CA PHE A 56 -4.61 -6.29 3.65
C PHE A 56 -4.36 -7.06 2.35
N LEU A 57 -3.38 -7.96 2.37
CA LEU A 57 -2.99 -8.76 1.20
C LEU A 57 -3.05 -10.25 1.54
N SER A 58 -3.63 -11.01 0.62
CA SER A 58 -3.67 -12.46 0.64
C SER A 58 -3.17 -13.01 -0.68
N VAL A 59 -2.35 -14.05 -0.61
CA VAL A 59 -1.83 -14.76 -1.78
C VAL A 59 -2.58 -16.09 -1.87
N VAL A 60 -3.29 -16.29 -2.97
CA VAL A 60 -4.13 -17.47 -3.18
C VAL A 60 -3.24 -18.63 -3.61
N ILE A 61 -3.31 -19.72 -2.86
CA ILE A 61 -2.65 -20.98 -3.17
C ILE A 61 -3.61 -21.79 -4.04
N ASP A 62 -3.38 -21.79 -5.36
CA ASP A 62 -4.18 -22.58 -6.31
C ASP A 62 -3.26 -23.41 -7.24
N THR A 63 -2.50 -22.74 -8.09
CA THR A 63 -1.72 -23.39 -9.16
C THR A 63 -0.27 -23.68 -8.79
N ASP A 64 0.36 -22.84 -7.99
CA ASP A 64 1.79 -22.91 -7.68
C ASP A 64 2.06 -22.65 -6.20
N GLU A 65 1.98 -23.70 -5.40
CA GLU A 65 2.12 -23.63 -3.95
C GLU A 65 3.47 -23.06 -3.50
N GLN A 66 4.56 -23.41 -4.17
CA GLN A 66 5.89 -22.90 -3.81
C GLN A 66 6.01 -21.40 -4.07
N ALA A 67 5.51 -20.93 -5.22
CA ALA A 67 5.50 -19.50 -5.53
C ALA A 67 4.56 -18.73 -4.60
N ALA A 68 3.38 -19.29 -4.32
CA ALA A 68 2.40 -18.69 -3.42
C ALA A 68 2.95 -18.60 -1.98
N GLN A 69 3.58 -19.66 -1.47
CA GLN A 69 4.20 -19.67 -0.15
C GLN A 69 5.34 -18.65 -0.06
N PHE A 70 6.19 -18.57 -1.09
CA PHE A 70 7.25 -17.58 -1.16
C PHE A 70 6.67 -16.16 -1.15
N LEU A 71 5.68 -15.86 -2.00
CA LEU A 71 5.04 -14.55 -2.06
C LEU A 71 4.15 -14.26 -0.84
N SER A 72 3.78 -15.23 0.00
CA SER A 72 3.01 -14.99 1.22
C SER A 72 3.79 -14.26 2.33
N ALA A 73 5.10 -14.05 2.14
CA ALA A 73 5.93 -13.38 3.12
C ALA A 73 5.83 -11.84 3.01
N PRO A 74 5.53 -11.10 4.09
CA PRO A 74 5.35 -9.64 4.04
C PRO A 74 6.53 -8.87 3.45
N GLN A 75 7.76 -9.32 3.72
CA GLN A 75 8.99 -8.69 3.22
C GLN A 75 9.17 -8.81 1.71
N ASN A 76 8.42 -9.69 1.05
CA ASN A 76 8.49 -9.86 -0.39
C ASN A 76 7.63 -8.86 -1.17
N TRP A 77 6.96 -7.96 -0.46
CA TRP A 77 6.10 -6.93 -1.04
C TRP A 77 6.58 -5.55 -0.68
N THR A 78 6.54 -4.68 -1.67
CA THR A 78 6.67 -3.24 -1.51
C THR A 78 5.37 -2.60 -1.97
N PHE A 79 4.79 -1.80 -1.08
CA PHE A 79 3.62 -0.99 -1.37
C PHE A 79 4.06 0.46 -1.45
N VAL A 80 3.62 1.20 -2.47
CA VAL A 80 3.95 2.62 -2.60
C VAL A 80 2.71 3.44 -2.89
N LEU A 81 2.64 4.62 -2.27
CA LEU A 81 1.69 5.65 -2.66
C LEU A 81 2.32 6.47 -3.78
N LEU A 82 1.67 6.48 -4.93
CA LEU A 82 2.05 7.27 -6.08
C LEU A 82 1.20 8.52 -6.16
N ARG A 83 1.82 9.64 -6.52
CA ARG A 83 1.14 10.85 -6.97
C ARG A 83 1.36 11.01 -8.47
N CYS A 84 0.26 11.18 -9.19
CA CYS A 84 0.22 11.41 -10.62
C CYS A 84 -0.26 12.84 -10.86
N THR A 85 0.64 13.71 -11.30
CA THR A 85 0.32 15.08 -11.69
C THR A 85 0.27 15.18 -13.20
N ARG A 86 -0.88 15.57 -13.76
CA ARG A 86 -1.02 15.81 -15.21
C ARG A 86 -1.24 17.28 -15.45
N LEU A 87 -0.45 17.85 -16.35
CA LEU A 87 -0.58 19.22 -16.84
C LEU A 87 -0.96 19.17 -18.32
N ILE A 88 -2.11 19.76 -18.66
CA ILE A 88 -2.50 19.97 -20.05
C ILE A 88 -1.95 21.34 -20.44
N ASN A 89 -0.96 21.36 -21.33
CA ASN A 89 -0.42 22.62 -21.82
C ASN A 89 -1.47 23.28 -22.71
N THR A 90 -1.85 24.51 -22.40
CA THR A 90 -2.66 25.30 -23.33
C THR A 90 -1.83 25.54 -24.58
N PRO A 91 -2.42 25.42 -25.78
CA PRO A 91 -1.68 25.68 -27.00
C PRO A 91 -1.22 27.12 -26.98
N ASP A 92 0.03 27.35 -27.37
CA ASP A 92 0.48 28.68 -27.74
C ASP A 92 -0.48 29.22 -28.81
N GLN A 93 -0.78 30.52 -28.82
CA GLN A 93 -1.67 31.15 -29.83
C GLN A 93 -1.14 30.96 -31.27
N LEU A 94 0.08 30.45 -31.41
CA LEU A 94 0.77 30.09 -32.65
C LEU A 94 0.66 28.60 -33.04
N ALA A 95 0.00 27.77 -32.23
CA ALA A 95 -0.14 26.34 -32.51
C ALA A 95 -1.11 26.10 -33.68
N ARG A 96 -0.69 25.24 -34.62
CA ARG A 96 -1.45 24.96 -35.85
C ARG A 96 -2.82 24.35 -35.53
N PRO A 97 -3.88 24.71 -36.27
CA PRO A 97 -5.19 24.08 -36.14
C PRO A 97 -5.05 22.57 -36.41
N GLY A 98 -5.43 21.75 -35.43
CA GLY A 98 -5.30 20.28 -35.46
C GLY A 98 -4.25 19.70 -34.49
N SER A 99 -3.45 20.53 -33.80
CA SER A 99 -2.53 20.05 -32.77
C SER A 99 -3.29 19.67 -31.49
N THR A 100 -3.16 18.43 -31.03
CA THR A 100 -3.55 18.06 -29.67
C THR A 100 -2.64 18.76 -28.67
N ASN A 101 -3.21 19.23 -27.56
CA ASN A 101 -2.46 19.87 -26.49
C ASN A 101 -1.48 18.86 -25.86
N PRO A 102 -0.17 19.15 -25.81
CA PRO A 102 0.78 18.23 -25.19
C PRO A 102 0.44 18.09 -23.70
N THR A 103 0.24 16.85 -23.25
CA THR A 103 -0.03 16.54 -21.85
C THR A 103 1.26 16.05 -21.20
N SER A 104 1.71 16.76 -20.16
CA SER A 104 2.86 16.33 -19.35
C SER A 104 2.35 15.54 -18.16
N THR A 105 2.86 14.33 -17.94
CA THR A 105 2.51 13.49 -16.79
C THR A 105 3.74 13.23 -15.95
N PHE A 106 3.65 13.55 -14.66
CA PHE A 106 4.68 13.32 -13.67
C PHE A 106 4.16 12.29 -12.67
N VAL A 107 4.93 11.24 -12.43
CA VAL A 107 4.61 10.19 -11.46
C VAL A 107 5.74 10.11 -10.46
N GLU A 108 5.42 10.25 -9.18
CA GLU A 108 6.40 10.17 -8.09
C GLU A 108 5.92 9.23 -6.99
N VAL A 109 6.87 8.61 -6.30
CA VAL A 109 6.63 7.88 -5.06
C VAL A 109 6.58 8.88 -3.92
N VAL A 110 5.40 9.03 -3.32
CA VAL A 110 5.17 9.94 -2.19
C VAL A 110 5.56 9.29 -0.87
N SER A 111 5.28 7.99 -0.74
CA SER A 111 5.51 7.23 0.48
C SER A 111 5.60 5.74 0.17
N GLN A 112 6.32 5.02 1.02
CA GLN A 112 6.43 3.56 0.98
C GLN A 112 5.75 2.96 2.21
N GLY A 113 4.99 1.89 2.00
CA GLY A 113 4.29 1.16 3.03
C GLY A 113 5.20 0.29 3.87
N ARG A 114 4.75 0.04 5.09
CA ARG A 114 5.34 -0.91 6.04
C ARG A 114 4.43 -2.13 6.11
N THR A 115 5.00 -3.32 6.05
CA THR A 115 4.26 -4.58 6.05
C THR A 115 4.72 -5.48 7.19
N TRP A 116 3.79 -6.28 7.72
CA TRP A 116 4.05 -7.26 8.76
C TRP A 116 3.15 -8.47 8.59
N LYS A 117 3.52 -9.56 9.26
CA LYS A 117 2.70 -10.77 9.28
C LYS A 117 1.49 -10.50 10.16
N ASN A 118 0.31 -10.86 9.68
CA ASN A 118 -0.89 -10.78 10.50
C ASN A 118 -0.86 -11.89 11.56
N THR A 119 -0.79 -11.49 12.83
CA THR A 119 -0.84 -12.40 13.98
C THR A 119 -2.19 -12.38 14.68
N GLY A 120 -3.19 -11.70 14.10
CA GLY A 120 -4.53 -11.60 14.66
C GLY A 120 -5.28 -12.93 14.60
N LEU A 121 -5.92 -13.33 15.71
CA LEU A 121 -6.63 -14.60 15.84
C LEU A 121 -7.76 -14.79 14.82
N HIS A 122 -8.43 -13.71 14.38
CA HIS A 122 -9.57 -13.79 13.47
C HIS A 122 -9.24 -13.49 11.99
N ASP A 123 -8.18 -12.72 11.69
CA ASP A 123 -7.89 -12.31 10.31
C ASP A 123 -6.63 -12.97 9.73
N SER A 124 -5.78 -13.60 10.54
CA SER A 124 -4.45 -14.04 10.09
C SER A 124 -4.48 -15.09 8.98
N GLU A 125 -5.46 -15.98 8.99
CA GLU A 125 -5.58 -17.02 7.96
C GLU A 125 -6.07 -16.47 6.62
N ALA A 126 -7.03 -15.53 6.64
CA ALA A 126 -7.59 -14.95 5.42
C ALA A 126 -6.69 -13.87 4.82
N TRP A 127 -6.02 -13.09 5.69
CA TRP A 127 -5.20 -11.94 5.33
C TRP A 127 -3.84 -12.03 6.02
N PRO A 128 -2.93 -12.89 5.53
CA PRO A 128 -1.66 -13.18 6.18
C PRO A 128 -0.68 -12.00 6.20
N ILE A 129 -0.85 -11.03 5.28
CA ILE A 129 -0.02 -9.83 5.19
C ILE A 129 -0.88 -8.62 5.56
N ARG A 130 -0.44 -7.89 6.59
CA ARG A 130 -0.96 -6.58 6.98
C ARG A 130 0.08 -5.50 6.72
N GLY A 131 -0.36 -4.25 6.66
CA GLY A 131 0.54 -3.12 6.53
C GLY A 131 -0.15 -1.78 6.60
N GLU A 132 0.62 -0.72 6.44
CA GLU A 132 0.12 0.64 6.34
C GLU A 132 1.02 1.49 5.43
N ILE A 133 0.42 2.42 4.67
CA ILE A 133 1.14 3.43 3.89
C ILE A 133 0.79 4.80 4.44
N ASP A 134 1.78 5.49 5.01
CA ASP A 134 1.55 6.83 5.54
C ASP A 134 1.34 7.83 4.41
N ILE A 135 0.30 8.66 4.54
CA ILE A 135 0.06 9.81 3.65
C ILE A 135 0.68 11.03 4.33
N PRO A 136 1.77 11.60 3.80
CA PRO A 136 2.41 12.75 4.43
C PRO A 136 1.43 13.91 4.63
N ASN A 137 1.53 14.61 5.76
CA ASN A 137 0.73 15.80 6.07
C ASN A 137 0.83 16.88 4.97
N ALA A 138 1.99 16.97 4.31
CA ALA A 138 2.25 17.91 3.22
C ALA A 138 1.66 17.48 1.85
N SER A 139 0.95 16.35 1.78
CA SER A 139 0.33 15.88 0.54
C SER A 139 -0.77 16.83 0.08
N TYR A 140 -0.79 17.10 -1.23
CA TYR A 140 -1.90 17.81 -1.87
C TYR A 140 -3.15 16.91 -1.86
N PRO A 141 -4.36 17.46 -1.72
CA PRO A 141 -5.57 16.68 -1.97
C PRO A 141 -5.63 16.23 -3.44
N THR A 142 -6.40 15.20 -3.71
CA THR A 142 -6.84 14.85 -5.05
C THR A 142 -7.73 15.97 -5.58
N PHE A 143 -7.43 16.47 -6.78
CA PHE A 143 -8.27 17.44 -7.46
C PHE A 143 -8.10 17.36 -8.97
N ARG A 144 -9.11 17.86 -9.70
CA ARG A 144 -9.09 17.96 -11.16
C ARG A 144 -9.57 19.33 -11.58
N LEU A 145 -8.68 20.09 -12.19
CA LEU A 145 -8.93 21.34 -12.90
C LEU A 145 -8.79 21.08 -14.40
N PRO A 146 -9.33 21.95 -15.28
CA PRO A 146 -9.28 21.74 -16.73
C PRO A 146 -7.88 21.48 -17.29
N ASN A 147 -6.84 22.07 -16.70
CA ASN A 147 -5.45 21.97 -17.16
C ASN A 147 -4.52 21.29 -16.15
N LEU A 148 -4.99 20.92 -14.97
CA LEU A 148 -4.14 20.36 -13.91
C LEU A 148 -4.92 19.31 -13.11
N THR A 149 -4.39 18.09 -13.05
CA THR A 149 -4.94 17.04 -12.19
C THR A 149 -3.87 16.52 -11.24
N VAL A 150 -4.27 16.24 -10.01
CA VAL A 150 -3.48 15.49 -9.03
C VAL A 150 -4.32 14.29 -8.60
N ASP A 151 -3.87 13.10 -8.99
CA ASP A 151 -4.48 11.82 -8.60
C ASP A 151 -3.48 11.00 -7.79
N TYR A 152 -3.98 10.06 -6.98
CA TYR A 152 -3.15 9.15 -6.20
C TYR A 152 -3.50 7.70 -6.48
N ALA A 153 -2.53 6.82 -6.30
CA ALA A 153 -2.76 5.40 -6.38
C ALA A 153 -1.83 4.60 -5.47
N VAL A 154 -2.34 3.51 -4.92
CA VAL A 154 -1.53 2.51 -4.23
C VAL A 154 -1.05 1.50 -5.25
N ARG A 155 0.26 1.34 -5.37
CA ARG A 155 0.88 0.32 -6.23
C ARG A 155 1.49 -0.79 -5.38
N MET A 156 1.24 -2.01 -5.80
CA MET A 156 1.75 -3.25 -5.21
C MET A 156 2.85 -3.82 -6.09
N ILE A 157 4.02 -4.07 -5.50
CA ILE A 157 5.19 -4.56 -6.21
C ILE A 157 5.76 -5.75 -5.43
N PRO A 158 5.81 -6.96 -6.01
CA PRO A 158 6.58 -8.05 -5.44
C PRO A 158 8.07 -7.74 -5.62
N ALA A 159 8.73 -7.31 -4.55
CA ALA A 159 10.08 -6.78 -4.56
C ALA A 159 10.97 -7.65 -3.67
N THR A 160 11.46 -8.75 -4.22
CA THR A 160 12.25 -9.73 -3.47
C THR A 160 13.35 -10.38 -4.30
N THR A 161 14.43 -10.76 -3.61
CA THR A 161 15.50 -11.55 -4.19
C THR A 161 14.97 -12.93 -4.56
N GLY A 162 14.95 -13.24 -5.85
CA GLY A 162 14.45 -14.53 -6.34
C GLY A 162 13.11 -14.46 -7.06
N PHE A 163 12.46 -13.30 -7.15
CA PHE A 163 11.30 -13.14 -8.03
C PHE A 163 11.47 -11.92 -8.94
N LYS A 164 11.38 -12.14 -10.25
CA LYS A 164 11.40 -11.07 -11.25
C LYS A 164 9.99 -10.88 -11.80
N PRO A 165 9.23 -9.86 -11.37
CA PRO A 165 7.89 -9.63 -11.88
C PRO A 165 7.92 -9.29 -13.38
N ARG A 166 6.89 -9.72 -14.10
CA ARG A 166 6.57 -9.16 -15.42
C ARG A 166 6.10 -7.70 -15.26
N PRO A 167 6.28 -6.86 -16.29
CA PRO A 167 5.97 -5.44 -16.23
C PRO A 167 4.44 -5.20 -16.27
N GLN A 168 3.76 -5.48 -15.17
CA GLN A 168 2.35 -5.11 -14.98
C GLN A 168 2.01 -5.08 -13.47
N PRO A 169 2.49 -4.06 -12.73
CA PRO A 169 2.17 -3.95 -11.31
C PRO A 169 0.69 -3.68 -11.11
N HIS A 170 0.09 -4.31 -10.11
CA HIS A 170 -1.28 -4.03 -9.73
C HIS A 170 -1.35 -2.68 -8.99
N GLN A 171 -2.36 -1.88 -9.31
CA GLN A 171 -2.55 -0.55 -8.78
C GLN A 171 -4.03 -0.29 -8.53
N VAL A 172 -4.32 0.38 -7.41
CA VAL A 172 -5.66 0.84 -7.04
C VAL A 172 -5.63 2.34 -6.84
N ASP A 173 -6.48 3.07 -7.57
CA ASP A 173 -6.62 4.52 -7.41
C ASP A 173 -7.25 4.86 -6.06
N VAL A 174 -6.74 5.90 -5.41
CA VAL A 174 -7.23 6.39 -4.12
C VAL A 174 -7.42 7.90 -4.16
N VAL A 175 -8.27 8.40 -3.28
CA VAL A 175 -8.55 9.83 -3.14
C VAL A 175 -7.95 10.32 -1.83
N VAL A 176 -7.07 11.31 -1.92
CA VAL A 176 -6.50 11.98 -0.74
C VAL A 176 -7.28 13.27 -0.51
N VAL A 177 -7.74 13.52 0.71
CA VAL A 177 -8.50 14.74 1.07
C VAL A 177 -7.80 15.56 2.16
N THR A 178 -8.14 16.83 2.26
CA THR A 178 -7.53 17.76 3.24
C THR A 178 -7.99 17.52 4.67
N SER A 179 -9.25 17.13 4.86
CA SER A 179 -9.90 16.92 6.16
C SER A 179 -11.16 16.09 5.95
N HIS A 180 -11.48 15.19 6.89
CA HIS A 180 -12.72 14.40 6.92
C HIS A 180 -12.97 13.58 5.63
N ALA A 181 -12.14 12.56 5.41
CA ALA A 181 -12.51 11.49 4.48
C ALA A 181 -13.90 10.95 4.84
N GLN A 182 -14.70 10.64 3.81
CA GLN A 182 -16.07 10.18 4.01
C GLN A 182 -16.06 8.92 4.89
N LEU A 183 -16.61 9.07 6.10
CA LEU A 183 -16.51 8.08 7.17
C LEU A 183 -17.15 6.76 6.74
N SER A 184 -16.32 5.75 6.50
CA SER A 184 -16.67 4.39 6.93
C SER A 184 -16.12 4.25 8.35
N MET A 185 -16.87 4.75 9.35
CA MET A 185 -16.56 4.69 10.78
C MET A 185 -15.05 4.87 11.16
N ASN A 186 -14.53 6.11 11.16
CA ASN A 186 -13.24 6.41 11.81
C ASN A 186 -13.45 7.23 13.10
N PRO A 187 -13.52 6.63 14.30
CA PRO A 187 -13.01 7.30 15.49
C PRO A 187 -11.50 7.07 15.55
N GLU A 188 -10.70 8.14 15.37
CA GLU A 188 -9.27 8.25 15.68
C GLU A 188 -8.46 6.94 15.66
N PHE A 189 -8.12 6.48 14.45
CA PHE A 189 -7.29 5.29 14.28
C PHE A 189 -5.83 5.55 14.67
N ILE A 190 -5.27 4.61 15.42
CA ILE A 190 -3.86 4.58 15.79
C ILE A 190 -3.15 3.65 14.81
N SER A 191 -1.99 4.07 14.32
CA SER A 191 -1.09 3.22 13.54
C SER A 191 -0.87 1.88 14.26
N GLU A 192 -1.03 0.78 13.54
CA GLU A 192 -0.90 -0.58 14.09
C GLU A 192 0.55 -1.09 14.06
N THR A 193 1.54 -0.21 13.86
CA THR A 193 2.94 -0.64 13.78
C THR A 193 3.30 -1.47 15.02
N PRO A 194 3.77 -2.73 14.85
CA PRO A 194 4.30 -3.48 15.97
C PRO A 194 5.42 -2.67 16.62
N ALA A 195 5.42 -2.56 17.95
CA ALA A 195 6.52 -1.93 18.65
C ALA A 195 7.85 -2.55 18.18
N PRO A 196 8.89 -1.75 17.89
CA PRO A 196 10.18 -2.31 17.54
C PRO A 196 10.60 -3.29 18.62
N ALA A 197 11.00 -4.50 18.24
CA ALA A 197 11.47 -5.50 19.18
C ALA A 197 12.60 -4.88 20.01
N TYR A 198 12.31 -4.62 21.29
CA TYR A 198 13.30 -4.12 22.22
C TYR A 198 14.39 -5.18 22.30
N GLN A 199 15.58 -4.89 21.76
CA GLN A 199 16.73 -5.74 21.99
C GLN A 199 17.06 -5.63 23.48
N ASP A 200 16.64 -6.62 24.25
CA ASP A 200 17.12 -6.84 25.62
C ASP A 200 18.63 -7.01 25.58
N SER A 201 19.33 -5.89 25.73
CA SER A 201 20.76 -5.84 25.95
C SER A 201 21.05 -5.03 27.22
N VAL A 202 20.31 -5.33 28.29
CA VAL A 202 20.82 -5.08 29.64
C VAL A 202 21.91 -6.13 29.89
N ARG A 203 23.13 -5.81 29.45
CA ARG A 203 24.35 -6.42 29.99
C ARG A 203 24.31 -6.24 31.51
N MET A 204 23.96 -7.30 32.25
CA MET A 204 24.27 -7.36 33.67
C MET A 204 25.78 -7.22 33.84
N ARG A 205 26.22 -6.06 34.36
CA ARG A 205 27.59 -5.94 34.89
C ARG A 205 27.63 -6.67 36.23
N PRO A 206 28.59 -7.57 36.47
CA PRO A 206 28.75 -8.14 37.80
C PRO A 206 29.17 -7.02 38.77
N ARG A 207 28.48 -6.95 39.91
CA ARG A 207 28.85 -6.12 41.05
C ARG A 207 30.15 -6.67 41.64
N ASN A 208 31.24 -5.92 41.55
CA ASN A 208 32.42 -6.16 42.36
C ASN A 208 32.14 -5.69 43.80
N SER A 209 32.24 -6.61 44.75
CA SER A 209 32.22 -6.32 46.19
C SER A 209 33.59 -5.79 46.63
N PRO A 210 33.68 -4.71 47.43
CA PRO A 210 34.92 -4.37 48.11
C PRO A 210 35.14 -5.26 49.35
N LYS A 211 36.41 -5.55 49.61
CA LYS A 211 36.94 -6.19 50.83
C LYS A 211 36.80 -5.30 52.06
#